data_AF-A0A931XUI2-F1
#
_entry.id   AF-A0A931XUI2-F1
#
_cell.length_a   1.000
_cell.length_b   1.000
_cell.length_c   1.000
_cell.angle_alpha   90.00
_cell.angle_beta   90.00
_cell.angle_gamma   90.00
#
_symmetry.space_group_name_H-M   'P 1'
#
loop_
_entity.id
_entity.type
_entity.pdbx_description
1 polymer ?
#
loop_
_entity_poly.entity_id
_entity_poly.type
_entity_poly.pdbx_seq_one_letter_code
_entity_poly.pdbx_strand_id
1 'polypeptide(L)' 'MARSSDGYVFRTEMLTYLAAARQLVADDHVELEGPRLSVRGEGFVVDLGAEHLEVQGRVETVLKDFGDLARR' A
#
# COMPACT_ATOMS: atom_id res chain seq x y z
N MET A 1 -6.54 -6.13 9.06
CA MET A 1 -7.03 -4.91 8.39
C MET A 1 -6.59 -3.70 9.20
N ALA A 2 -5.96 -2.72 8.55
CA ALA A 2 -5.59 -1.43 9.11
C ALA A 2 -6.28 -0.30 8.35
N ARG A 3 -6.56 0.83 9.01
CA ARG A 3 -7.19 2.01 8.41
C ARG A 3 -6.43 3.27 8.79
N SER A 4 -6.14 4.12 7.82
CA SER A 4 -5.57 5.44 8.04
C SER A 4 -6.65 6.51 8.25
N SER A 5 -6.27 7.66 8.82
CA SER A 5 -7.17 8.77 9.07
C SER A 5 -7.68 9.47 7.80
N ASP A 6 -6.94 9.36 6.68
CA ASP A 6 -7.28 9.92 5.37
C ASP A 6 -8.06 8.94 4.47
N GLY A 7 -8.52 7.81 5.03
CA GLY A 7 -9.49 6.92 4.39
C GLY A 7 -8.88 5.79 3.58
N TYR A 8 -7.57 5.54 3.69
CA TYR A 8 -6.97 4.32 3.15
C TYR A 8 -7.21 3.13 4.07
N VAL A 9 -7.42 1.97 3.46
CA VAL A 9 -7.59 0.68 4.12
C VAL A 9 -6.57 -0.28 3.55
N PHE A 10 -5.81 -0.92 4.45
CA PHE A 10 -4.82 -1.93 4.11
C PHE A 10 -5.27 -3.31 4.59
N ARG A 11 -5.18 -4.31 3.71
CA ARG A 11 -5.55 -5.72 3.97
C ARG A 11 -4.44 -6.64 3.49
N THR A 12 -4.18 -7.66 4.31
CA THR A 12 -3.20 -8.75 4.15
C THR A 12 -3.58 -9.81 5.19
N GLU A 13 -3.20 -11.07 4.99
CA GLU A 13 -3.42 -12.13 5.98
C GLU A 13 -2.40 -12.02 7.11
N MET A 14 -1.13 -11.76 6.77
CA MET A 14 -0.02 -11.68 7.70
C MET A 14 0.88 -10.47 7.42
N LEU A 15 1.01 -9.61 8.44
CA LEU A 15 1.97 -8.52 8.45
C LEU A 15 3.02 -8.75 9.53
N THR A 16 4.29 -8.77 9.14
CA THR A 16 5.42 -8.95 10.05
C THR A 16 6.18 -7.63 10.21
N TYR A 17 6.43 -7.24 11.45
CA TYR A 17 7.33 -6.12 11.76
C TYR A 17 8.73 -6.61 12.08
N LEU A 18 9.70 -6.26 11.24
CA LEU A 18 11.12 -6.55 11.40
C LEU A 18 11.81 -5.38 12.11
N ALA A 19 11.82 -5.41 13.44
CA ALA A 19 12.30 -4.31 14.26
C ALA A 19 13.75 -3.87 13.96
N ALA A 20 14.65 -4.82 13.67
CA ALA A 20 16.05 -4.53 13.38
C ALA A 20 16.23 -3.72 12.07
N ALA A 21 15.41 -4.03 11.06
CA ALA A 21 15.43 -3.33 9.78
C ALA A 21 14.45 -2.14 9.74
N ARG A 22 13.61 -1.97 10.77
CA ARG A 22 12.48 -1.02 10.77
C ARG A 22 11.56 -1.19 9.56
N GLN A 23 11.29 -2.45 9.19
CA GLN A 23 10.48 -2.79 8.03
C GLN A 23 9.17 -3.47 8.41
N LEU A 24 8.12 -3.21 7.63
CA LEU A 24 6.90 -4.02 7.61
C LEU A 24 6.94 -4.87 6.34
N VAL A 25 6.71 -6.18 6.49
CA VAL A 25 6.75 -7.14 5.39
C VAL A 25 5.48 -7.98 5.40
N ALA A 26 4.88 -8.17 4.22
CA ALA A 26 3.88 -9.20 3.97
C ALA A 26 4.27 -9.95 2.70
N ASP A 27 4.39 -11.27 2.76
CA ASP A 27 4.75 -12.10 1.61
C ASP A 27 3.53 -12.57 0.80
N ASP A 28 2.33 -12.29 1.33
CA ASP A 28 1.05 -12.72 0.79
C ASP A 28 0.40 -11.66 -0.12
N HIS A 29 -0.85 -11.93 -0.48
CA HIS A 29 -1.68 -10.98 -1.21
C HIS A 29 -1.99 -9.75 -0.34
N VAL A 30 -1.75 -8.57 -0.90
CA VAL A 30 -2.02 -7.29 -0.27
C VAL A 30 -3.02 -6.47 -1.06
N GLU A 31 -3.85 -5.72 -0.32
CA GLU A 31 -4.75 -4.73 -0.89
C GLU A 31 -4.61 -3.41 -0.13
N LEU A 32 -4.36 -2.34 -0.89
CA LEU A 32 -4.47 -0.97 -0.43
C LEU A 32 -5.64 -0.32 -1.17
N GLU A 33 -6.66 0.07 -0.43
CA GLU A 33 -7.85 0.72 -0.98
C GLU A 33 -7.99 2.10 -0.38
N GLY A 34 -7.93 3.14 -1.22
CA GLY A 34 -8.10 4.51 -0.76
C GLY A 34 -9.01 5.34 -1.67
N PRO A 35 -9.23 6.62 -1.32
CA PRO A 35 -10.08 7.50 -2.09
C PRO A 35 -9.52 7.82 -3.48
N ARG A 36 -8.19 7.94 -3.61
CA ARG A 36 -7.51 8.36 -4.85
C ARG A 36 -6.95 7.22 -5.68
N LEU A 37 -6.67 6.09 -5.05
CA LEU A 37 -6.12 4.91 -5.71
C LEU A 37 -6.50 3.64 -4.98
N SER A 38 -6.47 2.54 -5.72
CA SER A 38 -6.46 1.19 -5.17
C SER A 38 -5.27 0.43 -5.76
N VAL A 39 -4.57 -0.33 -4.94
CA VAL A 39 -3.47 -1.21 -5.34
C VAL A 39 -3.76 -2.62 -4.82
N ARG A 40 -3.53 -3.61 -5.67
CA ARG A 40 -3.50 -5.03 -5.28
C ARG A 40 -2.20 -5.64 -5.78
N GLY A 41 -1.66 -6.61 -5.07
CA GLY A 41 -0.47 -7.34 -5.51
C GLY A 41 -0.04 -8.40 -4.52
N GLU A 42 1.12 -8.99 -4.79
CA GLU A 42 1.76 -10.00 -3.97
C GLU A 42 3.09 -9.46 -3.46
N GLY A 43 3.37 -9.67 -2.18
CA GLY A 43 4.59 -9.16 -1.56
C GLY A 43 4.53 -7.65 -1.31
N PHE A 44 4.85 -7.24 -0.10
CA PHE A 44 4.78 -5.86 0.36
C PHE A 44 5.92 -5.58 1.31
N VAL A 45 6.67 -4.51 1.05
CA VAL A 45 7.72 -4.04 1.94
C VAL A 45 7.54 -2.54 2.17
N VAL A 46 7.51 -2.15 3.44
CA VAL A 46 7.60 -0.74 3.85
C VAL A 46 8.84 -0.55 4.67
N ASP A 47 9.72 0.32 4.18
CA ASP A 47 10.83 0.84 4.97
C ASP A 47 10.38 2.10 5.70
N LEU A 48 10.22 2.00 7.02
CA LEU A 48 9.77 3.11 7.86
C LEU A 48 10.84 4.16 8.09
N GLY A 49 12.11 3.86 7.81
CA GLY A 49 13.21 4.82 7.91
C GLY A 49 13.33 5.68 6.65
N ALA A 50 13.14 5.05 5.49
CA ALA A 50 13.22 5.70 4.18
C ALA A 50 11.88 6.29 3.70
N GLU A 51 10.78 6.04 4.44
CA GLU A 51 9.41 6.38 4.01
C GLU A 51 9.08 5.80 2.63
N HIS A 52 9.60 4.60 2.37
CA HIS A 52 9.50 3.93 1.09
C HIS A 52 8.57 2.72 1.17
N LEU A 53 7.79 2.50 0.13
CA LEU A 53 6.85 1.39 0.01
C LEU A 53 7.00 0.74 -1.37
N GLU A 54 7.05 -0.58 -1.37
CA GLU A 54 7.15 -1.41 -2.56
C GLU A 54 6.10 -2.55 -2.51
N VAL A 55 5.48 -2.82 -3.66
CA VAL A 55 4.68 -4.03 -3.91
C VAL A 55 5.43 -4.86 -4.96
N GLN A 56 5.78 -6.09 -4.63
CA GLN A 56 6.83 -6.82 -5.33
C GLN A 56 6.35 -7.52 -6.61
N GLY A 57 5.09 -7.97 -6.64
CA GLY A 57 4.59 -8.83 -7.72
C GLY A 57 3.11 -8.63 -8.01
N ARG A 58 2.72 -9.03 -9.23
CA ARG A 58 1.33 -9.05 -9.73
C ARG A 58 0.54 -7.78 -9.41
N VAL A 59 1.20 -6.63 -9.59
CA VAL A 59 0.69 -5.34 -9.17
C VAL A 59 -0.41 -4.87 -10.13
N GLU A 60 -1.60 -4.66 -9.60
CA GLU A 60 -2.69 -3.95 -10.27
C GLU A 60 -2.91 -2.62 -9.54
N THR A 61 -2.90 -1.52 -10.30
CA THR A 61 -3.20 -0.18 -9.76
C THR A 61 -4.38 0.43 -10.50
N VAL A 62 -5.36 0.87 -9.74
CA VAL A 62 -6.49 1.65 -10.24
C VAL A 62 -6.39 3.06 -9.67
N LEU A 63 -6.16 4.03 -10.54
CA LEU A 63 -6.24 5.44 -10.18
C LEU A 63 -7.71 5.87 -10.22
N LYS A 64 -8.19 6.45 -9.13
CA LYS A 64 -9.56 6.94 -8.99
C LYS A 64 -9.58 8.42 -9.30
N ASP A 65 -10.64 8.82 -9.98
CA ASP A 65 -10.81 10.10 -10.69
C ASP A 65 -10.05 11.28 -10.06
N PHE A 66 -9.09 11.83 -10.81
CA PHE A 66 -8.43 13.10 -10.49
C PHE A 66 -9.29 14.24 -11.05
N GLY A 67 -10.48 14.45 -10.48
CA GLY A 67 -11.28 15.63 -10.80
C GLY A 67 -10.38 16.88 -10.75
N ASP A 68 -10.22 17.52 -11.91
CA ASP A 68 -9.57 18.82 -12.18
C ASP A 68 -8.06 18.93 -12.47
N LEU A 69 -7.28 17.85 -12.61
CA LEU A 69 -5.87 18.00 -13.05
C LEU A 69 -5.66 18.11 -14.58
N ALA A 70 -6.71 17.92 -15.39
CA ALA A 70 -6.65 18.05 -16.85
C ALA A 70 -7.10 19.44 -17.39
N ARG A 71 -7.37 20.42 -16.52
CA ARG A 71 -7.75 21.79 -16.92
C ARG A 71 -6.78 22.83 -16.34
N ARG A 72 -5.50 22.74 -16.67
CA ARG A 72 -4.54 23.84 -16.50
C ARG A 72 -3.58 23.89 -17.67
#